data_AF-A0A5Y7AAM4-F1
#
_entry.id   AF-A0A5Y7AAM4-F1
#
_cell.length_a   1.000
_cell.length_b   1.000
_cell.length_c   1.000
_cell.angle_alpha   90.00
_cell.angle_beta   90.00
_cell.angle_gamma   90.00
#
_symmetry.space_group_name_H-M   'P 1'
#
loop_
_entity.id
_entity.type
_entity.pdbx_description
1 polymer ?
#
loop_
_entity_poly.entity_id
_entity_poly.type
_entity_poly.pdbx_seq_one_letter_code
_entity_poly.pdbx_strand_id
1 'polypeptide(L)'
;MAKQPGLDFQSAKGGLGELKRRLLFVIGALIVFRIGSFIPIPGIDAAVLAKLLEQQRGTIIEMFNMFSGGALSRASIFALGIMPYISASIIIQLLTVVHPTLAEIKKEGESGRRKISQYTRYGTLVLAIFQSIGIATGLPNMPGMQGLVMNPGFAFYFTAVVSLVTGTMFLMWLGEQITERGIGNGISIIIFAGIVAGLPPAIAHTIEQARQGDLHFLVLLLVAVLVFAVTFFVVFVERGQRRIVVNYAKRQQGRRVYAAQSTHLPLKVNMAGVIPAIFASSIILFPATIASWFGGGTGWNWLTTISLYLQPGQPLYVLLYASAIIFFCFFYTALVFNPRETADNLKKSGAFVPGIRPGEQTAKYIDKVMTRLTLVGALYITFICLIPEFMRDAMKVPFYFGGTSLLIVVVVIMDFMAQVQTLMMSSQYESALKKANLKGYGR
;
A
#
# COMPACT_ATOMS: atom_id res chain seq x y z
N MET A 1 1.42 23.43 36.29
CA MET A 1 0.24 23.77 35.46
C MET A 1 -0.02 22.63 34.49
N ALA A 2 -0.84 21.66 34.91
CA ALA A 2 -1.22 20.50 34.11
C ALA A 2 -2.45 20.85 33.26
N LYS A 3 -2.33 20.81 31.93
CA LYS A 3 -3.48 20.87 31.03
C LYS A 3 -4.15 19.49 31.01
N GLN A 4 -5.36 19.42 31.52
CA GLN A 4 -6.28 18.29 31.39
C GLN A 4 -6.49 17.96 29.89
N PRO A 5 -6.37 16.70 29.45
CA PRO A 5 -6.84 16.31 28.15
C PRO A 5 -8.37 16.27 28.19
N GLY A 6 -9.00 17.13 27.38
CA GLY A 6 -10.44 17.19 27.19
C GLY A 6 -10.98 15.83 26.79
N LEU A 7 -11.84 15.30 27.66
CA LEU A 7 -12.73 14.18 27.41
C LEU A 7 -13.82 14.64 26.44
N ASP A 8 -13.61 14.44 25.14
CA ASP A 8 -14.69 14.48 24.15
C ASP A 8 -15.56 13.21 24.29
N PHE A 9 -16.31 13.13 25.38
CA PHE A 9 -17.44 12.22 25.53
C PHE A 9 -18.65 12.77 24.76
N GLN A 10 -18.56 12.80 23.43
CA GLN A 10 -19.79 12.79 22.64
C GLN A 10 -20.33 11.36 22.62
N SER A 11 -21.32 11.14 23.47
CA SER A 11 -22.15 9.93 23.55
C SER A 11 -22.51 9.41 22.16
N ALA A 12 -21.74 8.43 21.67
CA ALA A 12 -22.03 7.72 20.45
C ALA A 12 -23.19 6.76 20.73
N LYS A 13 -24.41 7.26 20.59
CA LYS A 13 -25.61 6.43 20.50
C LYS A 13 -25.48 5.53 19.26
N GLY A 14 -24.98 4.31 19.47
CA GLY A 14 -24.92 3.20 18.52
C GLY A 14 -23.62 3.13 17.71
N GLY A 15 -22.97 1.95 17.70
CA GLY A 15 -21.74 1.70 16.92
C GLY A 15 -21.86 2.00 15.42
N LEU A 16 -23.09 1.99 14.87
CA LEU A 16 -23.39 2.47 13.51
C LEU A 16 -23.13 3.97 13.32
N GLY A 17 -23.39 4.79 14.34
CA GLY A 17 -23.12 6.22 14.33
C GLY A 17 -21.62 6.54 14.32
N GLU A 18 -20.83 5.76 15.07
CA GLU A 18 -19.37 5.87 15.05
C GLU A 18 -18.81 5.46 13.68
N LEU A 19 -19.21 4.30 13.16
CA LEU A 19 -18.80 3.83 11.84
C LEU A 19 -19.13 4.85 10.74
N LYS A 20 -20.33 5.43 10.78
CA LYS A 20 -20.75 6.47 9.83
C LYS A 20 -19.87 7.73 9.91
N ARG A 21 -19.53 8.19 11.12
CA ARG A 21 -18.63 9.34 11.31
C ARG A 21 -17.24 9.07 10.75
N ARG A 22 -16.69 7.88 11.03
CA ARG A 22 -15.38 7.46 10.50
C ARG A 22 -15.41 7.38 8.97
N LEU A 23 -16.45 6.80 8.39
CA LEU A 23 -16.61 6.72 6.93
C LEU A 23 -16.73 8.10 6.28
N LEU A 24 -17.53 8.99 6.84
CA LEU A 24 -17.67 10.37 6.34
C LEU A 24 -16.35 11.14 6.42
N PHE A 25 -15.55 10.90 7.47
CA PHE A 25 -14.21 11.47 7.58
C PHE A 25 -13.29 10.97 6.46
N VAL A 26 -13.29 9.66 6.16
CA VAL A 26 -12.50 9.10 5.05
C VAL A 26 -12.93 9.71 3.71
N ILE A 27 -14.24 9.75 3.42
CA ILE A 27 -14.76 10.33 2.17
C ILE A 27 -14.38 11.81 2.07
N GLY A 28 -14.54 12.58 3.15
CA GLY A 28 -14.14 13.99 3.19
C GLY A 28 -12.65 14.18 2.93
N ALA A 29 -11.80 13.36 3.55
CA ALA A 29 -10.36 13.39 3.33
C ALA A 29 -9.98 13.05 1.87
N LEU A 30 -10.66 12.07 1.25
CA LEU A 30 -10.47 11.72 -0.15
C LEU A 30 -10.92 12.83 -1.12
N ILE A 31 -11.99 13.56 -0.78
CA ILE A 31 -12.42 14.73 -1.54
C ILE A 31 -11.36 15.83 -1.46
N VAL A 32 -10.82 16.10 -0.28
CA VAL A 32 -9.73 17.10 -0.10
C VAL A 32 -8.47 16.68 -0.86
N PHE A 33 -8.11 15.40 -0.81
CA PHE A 33 -7.04 14.83 -1.64
C PHE A 33 -7.29 15.10 -3.13
N ARG A 34 -8.53 14.91 -3.60
CA ARG A 34 -8.87 15.14 -5.00
C ARG A 34 -8.83 16.60 -5.39
N ILE A 35 -9.33 17.51 -4.54
CA ILE A 35 -9.25 18.96 -4.78
C ILE A 35 -7.81 19.40 -4.91
N GLY A 36 -6.93 18.95 -4.01
CA GLY A 36 -5.51 19.32 -4.10
C GLY A 36 -4.80 18.72 -5.32
N SER A 37 -5.29 17.60 -5.88
CA SER A 37 -4.76 17.05 -7.13
C SER A 37 -5.10 17.89 -8.38
N PHE A 38 -5.92 18.94 -8.23
CA PHE A 38 -6.20 19.94 -9.28
C PHE A 38 -5.52 21.29 -9.03
N ILE A 39 -4.84 21.49 -7.90
CA ILE A 39 -4.09 22.73 -7.62
C ILE A 39 -2.73 22.62 -8.30
N PRO A 40 -2.46 23.42 -9.36
CA PRO A 40 -1.20 23.36 -10.10
C PRO A 40 -0.06 24.00 -9.32
N ILE A 41 1.16 23.56 -9.59
CA ILE A 41 2.39 24.15 -9.08
C ILE A 41 2.61 25.49 -9.80
N PRO A 42 2.91 26.58 -9.07
CA PRO A 42 3.22 27.87 -9.68
C PRO A 42 4.41 27.77 -10.64
N GLY A 43 4.24 28.31 -11.85
CA GLY A 43 5.29 28.41 -12.87
C GLY A 43 5.40 27.22 -13.82
N ILE A 44 4.56 26.18 -13.71
CA ILE A 44 4.48 25.07 -14.67
C ILE A 44 3.25 25.23 -15.55
N ASP A 45 3.42 25.12 -16.87
CA ASP A 45 2.29 25.03 -17.79
C ASP A 45 1.70 23.60 -17.81
N ALA A 46 0.52 23.45 -17.22
CA ALA A 46 -0.18 22.17 -17.15
C ALA A 46 -0.61 21.64 -18.52
N ALA A 47 -0.84 22.50 -19.52
CA ALA A 47 -1.25 22.07 -20.86
C ALA A 47 -0.08 21.45 -21.64
N VAL A 48 1.11 22.04 -21.50
CA VAL A 48 2.34 21.48 -22.09
C VAL A 48 2.70 20.14 -21.45
N LEU A 49 2.60 20.05 -20.11
CA LEU A 49 2.87 18.80 -19.40
C LEU A 49 1.88 17.68 -19.77
N ALA A 50 0.60 18.01 -19.92
CA ALA A 50 -0.42 17.05 -20.34
C ALA A 50 -0.14 16.50 -21.74
N LYS A 51 0.18 17.37 -22.70
CA LYS A 51 0.50 16.97 -24.08
C LYS A 51 1.74 16.08 -24.17
N LEU A 52 2.75 16.34 -23.33
CA LEU A 52 3.97 15.53 -23.26
C LEU A 52 3.69 14.13 -22.68
N LEU A 53 2.88 14.06 -21.64
CA LEU A 53 2.49 12.78 -21.03
C LEU A 53 1.62 11.93 -21.97
N GLU A 54 0.86 12.56 -22.87
CA GLU A 54 0.19 11.85 -23.96
C GLU A 54 1.16 11.24 -24.98
N GLN A 55 2.30 11.89 -25.22
CA GLN A 55 3.34 11.39 -26.12
C GLN A 55 4.20 10.28 -25.48
N GLN A 56 4.25 10.21 -24.15
CA GLN A 56 5.05 9.22 -23.40
C GLN A 56 4.22 8.10 -22.76
N ARG A 57 3.01 7.84 -23.27
CA ARG A 57 2.14 6.72 -22.84
C ARG A 57 2.90 5.38 -22.95
N GLY A 58 2.83 4.57 -21.90
CA GLY A 58 3.56 3.29 -21.76
C GLY A 58 4.89 3.38 -21.01
N THR A 59 5.37 4.58 -20.65
CA THR A 59 6.63 4.77 -19.93
C THR A 59 6.43 4.66 -18.41
N ILE A 60 7.52 4.47 -17.66
CA ILE A 60 7.59 4.48 -16.18
C ILE A 60 6.85 5.69 -15.55
N ILE A 61 6.82 6.81 -16.27
CA ILE A 61 6.14 8.06 -15.88
C ILE A 61 4.63 7.89 -15.74
N GLU A 62 4.01 7.00 -16.52
CA GLU A 62 2.59 6.68 -16.41
C GLU A 62 2.29 5.91 -15.11
N MET A 63 3.20 5.02 -14.68
CA MET A 63 3.09 4.33 -13.40
C MET A 63 3.18 5.33 -12.22
N PHE A 64 4.03 6.35 -12.32
CA PHE A 64 4.05 7.48 -11.38
C PHE A 64 2.74 8.25 -11.37
N ASN A 65 2.19 8.53 -12.55
CA ASN A 65 0.93 9.26 -12.67
C ASN A 65 -0.24 8.49 -12.04
N MET A 66 -0.27 7.18 -12.19
CA MET A 66 -1.29 6.32 -11.61
C MET A 66 -1.23 6.29 -10.08
N PHE A 67 -0.04 6.19 -9.48
CA PHE A 67 0.09 6.22 -8.01
C PHE A 67 -0.13 7.62 -7.40
N SER A 68 0.13 8.68 -8.16
CA SER A 68 -0.18 10.06 -7.76
C SER A 68 -1.63 10.48 -8.07
N GLY A 69 -2.45 9.56 -8.61
CA GLY A 69 -3.85 9.82 -8.92
C GLY A 69 -4.07 10.83 -10.04
N GLY A 70 -3.15 10.92 -11.01
CA GLY A 70 -3.23 11.92 -12.08
C GLY A 70 -2.62 13.27 -11.71
N ALA A 71 -2.01 13.40 -10.53
CA ALA A 71 -1.44 14.68 -10.08
C ALA A 71 -0.22 15.07 -10.93
N LEU A 72 0.57 14.10 -11.39
CA LEU A 72 1.68 14.37 -12.32
C LEU A 72 1.14 14.90 -13.66
N SER A 73 0.07 14.31 -14.20
CA SER A 73 -0.57 14.76 -15.44
C SER A 73 -1.15 16.16 -15.41
N ARG A 74 -1.40 16.70 -14.22
CA ARG A 74 -2.02 18.01 -14.02
C ARG A 74 -1.06 19.02 -13.41
N ALA A 75 0.23 18.70 -13.33
CA ALA A 75 1.25 19.52 -12.68
C ALA A 75 0.85 19.93 -11.25
N SER A 76 0.20 19.05 -10.48
CA SER A 76 -0.34 19.39 -9.17
C SER A 76 0.72 19.40 -8.07
N ILE A 77 0.46 20.15 -6.99
CA ILE A 77 1.23 20.11 -5.74
C ILE A 77 1.42 18.69 -5.17
N PHE A 78 0.59 17.72 -5.57
CA PHE A 78 0.69 16.31 -5.19
C PHE A 78 1.42 15.43 -6.22
N ALA A 79 2.23 16.00 -7.11
CA ALA A 79 2.91 15.23 -8.17
C ALA A 79 3.78 14.07 -7.64
N LEU A 80 4.41 14.23 -6.48
CA LEU A 80 5.17 13.16 -5.79
C LEU A 80 4.26 12.13 -5.09
N GLY A 81 3.00 12.49 -4.84
CA GLY A 81 2.05 11.68 -4.07
C GLY A 81 2.58 11.32 -2.68
N ILE A 82 2.38 10.06 -2.29
CA ILE A 82 2.84 9.51 -1.01
C ILE A 82 4.14 8.70 -1.14
N MET A 83 4.78 8.72 -2.32
CA MET A 83 6.01 7.95 -2.60
C MET A 83 7.21 8.32 -1.70
N PRO A 84 7.45 9.59 -1.36
CA PRO A 84 8.54 9.94 -0.44
C PRO A 84 8.35 9.28 0.93
N TYR A 85 7.11 9.18 1.39
CA TYR A 85 6.77 8.52 2.66
C TYR A 85 6.97 7.02 2.60
N ILE A 86 6.54 6.37 1.52
CA ILE A 86 6.76 4.93 1.31
C ILE A 86 8.27 4.64 1.35
N SER A 87 9.06 5.44 0.63
CA SER A 87 10.52 5.31 0.59
C SER A 87 11.16 5.49 1.97
N ALA A 88 10.75 6.53 2.71
CA ALA A 88 11.21 6.76 4.08
C ALA A 88 10.85 5.59 5.02
N SER A 89 9.64 5.07 4.91
CA SER A 89 9.15 3.95 5.71
C SER A 89 9.99 2.69 5.46
N ILE A 90 10.32 2.40 4.20
CA ILE A 90 11.21 1.29 3.84
C ILE A 90 12.59 1.46 4.47
N ILE A 91 13.19 2.65 4.34
CA ILE A 91 14.52 2.93 4.87
C ILE A 91 14.54 2.74 6.38
N ILE A 92 13.59 3.32 7.11
CA ILE A 92 13.51 3.18 8.57
C ILE A 92 13.23 1.72 8.97
N GLN A 93 12.39 0.99 8.22
CA GLN A 93 12.13 -0.43 8.47
C GLN A 93 13.40 -1.27 8.33
N LEU A 94 14.21 -1.03 7.29
CA LEU A 94 15.50 -1.68 7.06
C LEU A 94 16.51 -1.31 8.16
N LEU A 95 16.63 -0.02 8.48
CA LEU A 95 17.52 0.47 9.54
C LEU A 95 17.16 -0.11 10.91
N THR A 96 15.88 -0.34 11.18
CA THR A 96 15.40 -0.95 12.43
C THR A 96 15.89 -2.39 12.60
N VAL A 97 16.19 -3.08 11.51
CA VAL A 97 16.71 -4.46 11.54
C VAL A 97 18.22 -4.47 11.65
N VAL A 98 18.88 -3.57 10.92
CA VAL A 98 20.34 -3.48 10.88
C VAL A 98 20.90 -2.87 12.18
N HIS A 99 20.21 -1.90 12.77
CA HIS A 99 20.65 -1.22 13.99
C HIS A 99 19.93 -1.73 15.24
N PRO A 100 20.66 -2.37 16.19
CA PRO A 100 20.08 -2.90 17.42
C PRO A 100 19.35 -1.85 18.28
N THR A 101 19.85 -0.62 18.29
CA THR A 101 19.25 0.51 19.03
C THR A 101 17.85 0.86 18.53
N LEU A 102 17.63 0.86 17.21
CA LEU A 102 16.30 1.06 16.64
C LEU A 102 15.40 -0.16 16.88
N ALA A 103 15.97 -1.37 16.87
CA ALA A 103 15.26 -2.59 17.21
C ALA A 103 14.76 -2.60 18.67
N GLU A 104 15.56 -2.08 19.60
CA GLU A 104 15.18 -1.90 21.00
C GLU A 104 14.05 -0.89 21.15
N ILE A 105 14.14 0.26 20.46
CA ILE A 105 13.05 1.25 20.43
C ILE A 105 11.77 0.60 19.90
N LYS A 106 11.83 -0.24 18.86
CA LYS A 106 10.65 -0.96 18.36
C LYS A 106 10.04 -1.93 19.40
N LYS A 107 10.85 -2.45 20.34
CA LYS A 107 10.42 -3.35 21.42
C LYS A 107 9.83 -2.62 22.63
N GLU A 108 10.01 -1.31 22.77
CA GLU A 108 9.42 -0.48 23.85
C GLU A 108 7.88 -0.35 23.77
N GLY A 109 7.24 -1.02 22.80
CA GLY A 109 5.79 -1.05 22.65
C GLY A 109 5.26 0.15 21.87
N GLU A 110 4.20 0.77 22.37
CA GLU A 110 3.47 1.82 21.65
C GLU A 110 4.24 3.15 21.57
N SER A 111 4.92 3.53 22.65
CA SER A 111 5.82 4.69 22.69
C SER A 111 6.94 4.56 21.65
N GLY A 112 7.55 3.38 21.60
CA GLY A 112 8.59 3.02 20.66
C GLY A 112 8.15 3.10 19.19
N ARG A 113 7.01 2.49 18.87
CA ARG A 113 6.41 2.59 17.52
C ARG A 113 6.12 4.03 17.12
N ARG A 114 5.62 4.86 18.05
CA ARG A 114 5.37 6.29 17.79
C ARG A 114 6.66 7.05 17.50
N LYS A 115 7.76 6.73 18.18
CA LYS A 115 9.08 7.31 17.92
C LYS A 115 9.65 6.90 16.56
N ILE A 116 9.48 5.63 16.16
CA ILE A 116 9.84 5.15 14.82
C ILE A 116 9.03 5.90 13.75
N SER A 117 7.73 6.09 13.95
CA SER A 117 6.90 6.88 13.02
C SER A 117 7.37 8.34 12.92
N GLN A 118 7.85 8.96 14.00
CA GLN A 118 8.45 10.29 13.95
C GLN A 118 9.73 10.32 13.10
N TYR A 119 10.60 9.32 13.21
CA TYR A 119 11.77 9.21 12.33
C TYR A 119 11.37 9.02 10.87
N THR A 120 10.35 8.20 10.59
CA THR A 120 9.79 8.06 9.24
C THR A 120 9.27 9.40 8.72
N ARG A 121 8.63 10.21 9.57
CA ARG A 121 8.16 11.55 9.21
C ARG A 121 9.30 12.47 8.81
N TYR A 122 10.37 12.51 9.60
CA TYR A 122 11.54 13.33 9.29
C TYR A 122 12.28 12.84 8.04
N GLY A 123 12.42 11.52 7.88
CA GLY A 123 12.96 10.92 6.66
C GLY A 123 12.13 11.27 5.42
N THR A 124 10.80 11.28 5.55
CA THR A 124 9.88 11.68 4.48
C THR A 124 10.10 13.12 4.06
N LEU A 125 10.25 14.04 5.02
CA LEU A 125 10.48 15.45 4.74
C LEU A 125 11.80 15.66 3.98
N VAL A 126 12.89 15.03 4.44
CA VAL A 126 14.21 15.13 3.79
C VAL A 126 14.17 14.53 2.38
N LEU A 127 13.55 13.37 2.21
CA LEU A 127 13.41 12.73 0.89
C LEU A 127 12.53 13.54 -0.06
N ALA A 128 11.45 14.13 0.44
CA ALA A 128 10.58 14.99 -0.37
C ALA A 128 11.34 16.24 -0.85
N ILE A 129 12.18 16.84 -0.01
CA ILE A 129 13.05 17.96 -0.40
C ILE A 129 14.03 17.50 -1.49
N PHE A 130 14.71 16.38 -1.29
CA PHE A 130 15.67 15.87 -2.27
C PHE A 130 15.01 15.52 -3.62
N GLN A 131 13.88 14.81 -3.60
CA GLN A 131 13.16 14.45 -4.82
C GLN A 131 12.54 15.67 -5.52
N SER A 132 12.03 16.64 -4.78
CA SER A 132 11.48 17.86 -5.38
C SER A 132 12.56 18.74 -6.01
N ILE A 133 13.76 18.82 -5.42
CA ILE A 133 14.92 19.46 -6.07
C ILE A 133 15.23 18.72 -7.38
N GLY A 134 15.33 17.39 -7.34
CA GLY A 134 15.59 16.57 -8.53
C GLY A 134 14.56 16.77 -9.66
N ILE A 135 13.27 16.85 -9.32
CA ILE A 135 12.21 17.15 -10.29
C ILE A 135 12.35 18.58 -10.81
N ALA A 136 12.49 19.56 -9.92
CA ALA A 136 12.56 20.95 -10.30
C ALA A 136 13.75 21.23 -11.22
N THR A 137 14.89 20.54 -11.04
CA THR A 137 16.07 20.65 -11.90
C THR A 137 16.03 19.76 -13.14
N GLY A 138 15.45 18.58 -13.07
CA GLY A 138 15.45 17.62 -14.18
C GLY A 138 14.35 17.88 -15.21
N LEU A 139 13.16 18.24 -14.76
CA LEU A 139 11.97 18.39 -15.61
C LEU A 139 11.99 19.63 -16.52
N PRO A 140 12.72 20.73 -16.26
CA PRO A 140 12.85 21.80 -17.26
C PRO A 140 13.96 21.54 -18.28
N ASN A 141 14.93 20.69 -17.93
CA ASN A 141 16.16 20.48 -18.69
C ASN A 141 16.12 19.23 -19.59
N MET A 142 15.02 18.48 -19.58
CA MET A 142 14.86 17.30 -20.44
C MET A 142 14.63 17.71 -21.91
N PRO A 143 15.12 16.94 -22.89
CA PRO A 143 14.94 17.24 -24.31
C PRO A 143 13.44 17.32 -24.68
N GLY A 144 13.01 18.44 -25.26
CA GLY A 144 11.60 18.69 -25.62
C GLY A 144 10.79 19.51 -24.60
N MET A 145 11.38 19.92 -23.47
CA MET A 145 10.71 20.71 -22.42
C MET A 145 10.99 22.22 -22.48
N GLN A 146 11.47 22.72 -23.61
CA GLN A 146 11.61 24.17 -23.87
C GLN A 146 10.21 24.82 -23.91
N GLY A 147 9.84 25.48 -22.82
CA GLY A 147 8.53 26.15 -22.66
C GLY A 147 7.66 25.62 -21.51
N LEU A 148 8.10 24.58 -20.78
CA LEU A 148 7.36 24.06 -19.62
C LEU A 148 7.30 25.07 -18.46
N VAL A 149 8.33 25.90 -18.33
CA VAL A 149 8.50 26.88 -17.26
C VAL A 149 8.59 28.27 -17.87
N MET A 150 7.65 29.16 -17.48
CA MET A 150 7.58 30.52 -18.02
C MET A 150 8.85 31.35 -17.74
N ASN A 151 9.52 31.11 -16.61
CA ASN A 151 10.80 31.73 -16.23
C ASN A 151 11.63 30.76 -15.38
N PRO A 152 12.67 30.09 -15.93
CA PRO A 152 13.55 29.20 -15.18
C PRO A 152 14.53 30.01 -14.32
N GLY A 153 14.05 30.56 -13.19
CA GLY A 153 14.86 31.29 -12.21
C GLY A 153 14.94 30.57 -10.86
N PHE A 154 15.85 30.99 -9.97
CA PHE A 154 15.96 30.48 -8.60
C PHE A 154 14.63 30.54 -7.82
N ALA A 155 13.82 31.56 -8.09
CA ALA A 155 12.48 31.70 -7.54
C ALA A 155 11.56 30.52 -7.91
N PHE A 156 11.60 30.05 -9.18
CA PHE A 156 10.81 28.90 -9.62
C PHE A 156 11.23 27.61 -8.91
N TYR A 157 12.54 27.36 -8.80
CA TYR A 157 13.06 26.18 -8.08
C TYR A 157 12.60 26.18 -6.62
N PHE A 158 12.71 27.33 -5.94
CA PHE A 158 12.26 27.46 -4.56
C PHE A 158 10.75 27.24 -4.42
N THR A 159 9.93 27.87 -5.27
CA THR A 159 8.47 27.70 -5.22
C THR A 159 8.05 26.26 -5.54
N ALA A 160 8.67 25.63 -6.54
CA ALA A 160 8.37 24.24 -6.92
C ALA A 160 8.70 23.27 -5.78
N VAL A 161 9.88 23.42 -5.16
CA VAL A 161 10.31 22.61 -4.00
C VAL A 161 9.35 22.79 -2.83
N VAL A 162 9.05 24.03 -2.45
CA VAL A 162 8.14 24.31 -1.33
C VAL A 162 6.73 23.77 -1.60
N SER A 163 6.19 23.93 -2.81
CA SER A 163 4.88 23.41 -3.20
C SER A 163 4.81 21.88 -3.15
N LEU A 164 5.81 21.19 -3.72
CA LEU A 164 5.87 19.72 -3.74
C LEU A 164 6.06 19.12 -2.33
N VAL A 165 6.93 19.74 -1.52
CA VAL A 165 7.17 19.30 -0.14
C VAL A 165 5.93 19.54 0.72
N THR A 166 5.31 20.71 0.61
CA THR A 166 4.07 21.02 1.33
C THR A 166 2.95 20.06 0.95
N GLY A 167 2.80 19.77 -0.35
CA GLY A 167 1.83 18.81 -0.85
C GLY A 167 2.04 17.41 -0.25
N THR A 168 3.27 16.89 -0.30
CA THR A 168 3.62 15.58 0.27
C THR A 168 3.39 15.52 1.78
N MET A 169 3.80 16.56 2.51
CA MET A 169 3.61 16.63 3.97
C MET A 169 2.14 16.68 4.35
N PHE A 170 1.33 17.40 3.57
CA PHE A 170 -0.12 17.42 3.74
C PHE A 170 -0.75 16.05 3.50
N LEU A 171 -0.34 15.33 2.44
CA LEU A 171 -0.83 13.96 2.17
C LEU A 171 -0.48 12.98 3.28
N MET A 172 0.75 13.05 3.79
CA MET A 172 1.18 12.22 4.91
C MET A 172 0.34 12.52 6.17
N TRP A 173 0.15 13.80 6.51
CA TRP A 173 -0.71 14.20 7.62
C TRP A 173 -2.15 13.70 7.43
N LEU A 174 -2.70 13.85 6.23
CA LEU A 174 -4.05 13.39 5.90
C LEU A 174 -4.16 11.85 6.02
N GLY A 175 -3.13 11.11 5.61
CA GLY A 175 -3.06 9.65 5.75
C GLY A 175 -3.01 9.20 7.22
N GLU A 176 -2.25 9.90 8.07
CA GLU A 176 -2.24 9.63 9.51
C GLU A 176 -3.60 9.93 10.14
N GLN A 177 -4.23 11.05 9.77
CA GLN A 177 -5.57 11.40 10.28
C GLN A 177 -6.64 10.39 9.85
N ILE A 178 -6.57 9.86 8.62
CA ILE A 178 -7.45 8.75 8.19
C ILE A 178 -7.20 7.50 9.05
N THR A 179 -5.96 7.23 9.43
CA THR A 179 -5.63 6.05 10.25
C THR A 179 -6.16 6.19 11.69
N GLU A 180 -6.10 7.38 12.28
CA GLU A 180 -6.58 7.64 13.64
C GLU A 180 -8.12 7.73 13.72
N ARG A 181 -8.72 8.52 12.82
CA ARG A 181 -10.14 8.91 12.88
C ARG A 181 -11.02 8.17 11.88
N GLY A 182 -10.42 7.54 10.88
CA GLY A 182 -11.13 6.81 9.82
C GLY A 182 -11.23 5.32 10.11
N ILE A 183 -11.27 4.56 9.02
CA ILE A 183 -11.29 3.09 8.96
C ILE A 183 -10.18 2.71 7.98
N GLY A 184 -9.39 1.68 8.29
CA GLY A 184 -8.30 1.22 7.43
C GLY A 184 -6.96 1.88 7.75
N ASN A 185 -5.95 1.47 6.97
CA ASN A 185 -4.69 2.20 6.89
C ASN A 185 -4.85 3.37 5.91
N GLY A 186 -4.72 4.60 6.41
CA GLY A 186 -4.97 5.79 5.61
C GLY A 186 -4.02 5.97 4.44
N ILE A 187 -2.76 5.54 4.58
CA ILE A 187 -1.78 5.58 3.48
C ILE A 187 -2.24 4.66 2.34
N SER A 188 -2.66 3.44 2.68
CA SER A 188 -3.18 2.48 1.69
C SER A 188 -4.45 2.99 1.00
N ILE A 189 -5.33 3.67 1.74
CA ILE A 189 -6.57 4.26 1.20
C ILE A 189 -6.27 5.43 0.24
N ILE A 190 -5.26 6.26 0.53
CA ILE A 190 -4.84 7.34 -0.38
C ILE A 190 -4.33 6.76 -1.70
N ILE A 191 -3.48 5.72 -1.65
CA ILE A 191 -2.95 5.06 -2.86
C ILE A 191 -4.10 4.43 -3.66
N PHE A 192 -5.00 3.71 -2.97
CA PHE A 192 -6.19 3.13 -3.57
C PHE A 192 -7.05 4.17 -4.28
N ALA A 193 -7.35 5.28 -3.60
CA ALA A 193 -8.16 6.35 -4.17
C ALA A 193 -7.47 7.01 -5.37
N GLY A 194 -6.14 7.15 -5.35
CA GLY A 194 -5.36 7.62 -6.48
C GLY A 194 -5.53 6.74 -7.72
N ILE A 195 -5.32 5.43 -7.56
CA ILE A 195 -5.45 4.44 -8.66
C ILE A 195 -6.89 4.41 -9.18
N VAL A 196 -7.88 4.31 -8.29
CA VAL A 196 -9.29 4.23 -8.67
C VAL A 196 -9.77 5.51 -9.34
N ALA A 197 -9.25 6.68 -8.98
CA ALA A 197 -9.60 7.94 -9.64
C ALA A 197 -9.09 8.04 -11.09
N GLY A 198 -8.06 7.27 -11.46
CA GLY A 198 -7.57 7.15 -12.83
C GLY A 198 -8.37 6.17 -13.70
N LEU A 199 -9.20 5.33 -13.09
CA LEU A 199 -9.91 4.25 -13.77
C LEU A 199 -11.10 4.71 -14.65
N PRO A 200 -12.00 5.62 -14.20
CA PRO A 200 -13.14 6.07 -15.00
C PRO A 200 -12.78 6.61 -16.39
N PRO A 201 -11.80 7.53 -16.55
CA PRO A 201 -11.45 8.04 -17.88
C PRO A 201 -10.86 6.95 -18.79
N ALA A 202 -10.10 6.00 -18.24
CA ALA A 202 -9.56 4.88 -19.02
C ALA A 202 -10.68 3.99 -19.57
N ILE A 203 -11.71 3.69 -18.77
CA ILE A 203 -12.88 2.92 -19.21
C ILE A 203 -13.68 3.72 -20.24
N ALA A 204 -13.90 5.03 -20.02
CA ALA A 204 -14.61 5.89 -20.97
C ALA A 204 -13.93 5.89 -22.34
N HIS A 205 -12.61 6.11 -22.39
CA HIS A 205 -11.84 6.06 -23.64
C HIS A 205 -11.89 4.69 -24.31
N THR A 206 -11.81 3.60 -23.53
CA THR A 206 -11.90 2.24 -24.08
C THR A 206 -13.28 1.97 -24.71
N ILE A 207 -14.35 2.47 -24.08
CA ILE A 207 -15.72 2.36 -24.61
C ILE A 207 -15.90 3.22 -25.86
N GLU A 208 -15.34 4.44 -25.89
CA GLU A 208 -15.37 5.31 -27.07
C GLU A 208 -14.63 4.68 -28.27
N GLN A 209 -13.44 4.12 -28.05
CA GLN A 209 -12.68 3.40 -29.08
C GLN A 209 -13.43 2.16 -29.59
N ALA A 210 -14.13 1.44 -28.70
CA ALA A 210 -14.97 0.32 -29.09
C ALA A 210 -16.20 0.75 -29.91
N ARG A 211 -16.79 1.92 -29.62
CA ARG A 211 -17.89 2.49 -30.41
C ARG A 211 -17.44 2.97 -31.79
N GLN A 212 -16.22 3.49 -31.89
CA GLN A 212 -15.63 3.96 -33.13
C GLN A 212 -15.12 2.82 -34.03
N GLY A 213 -15.03 1.59 -33.50
CA GLY A 213 -14.61 0.40 -34.24
C GLY A 213 -13.09 0.20 -34.30
N ASP A 214 -12.29 1.09 -33.70
CA ASP A 214 -10.83 0.97 -33.60
C ASP A 214 -10.41 -0.23 -32.73
N LEU A 215 -11.23 -0.61 -31.75
CA LEU A 215 -11.04 -1.84 -30.97
C LEU A 215 -12.10 -2.87 -31.32
N HIS A 216 -11.64 -4.05 -31.73
CA HIS A 216 -12.51 -5.18 -32.01
C HIS A 216 -13.25 -5.59 -30.73
N PHE A 217 -14.57 -5.69 -30.79
CA PHE A 217 -15.43 -6.01 -29.64
C PHE A 217 -15.01 -7.29 -28.91
N LEU A 218 -14.47 -8.27 -29.64
CA LEU A 218 -13.95 -9.53 -29.11
C LEU A 218 -12.76 -9.31 -28.16
N VAL A 219 -11.84 -8.40 -28.49
CA VAL A 219 -10.67 -8.06 -27.66
C VAL A 219 -11.13 -7.41 -26.36
N LEU A 220 -12.09 -6.48 -26.43
CA LEU A 220 -12.64 -5.82 -25.24
C LEU A 220 -13.32 -6.81 -24.29
N LEU A 221 -14.08 -7.77 -24.83
CA LEU A 221 -14.72 -8.81 -24.03
C LEU A 221 -13.69 -9.74 -23.37
N LEU A 222 -12.65 -10.15 -24.12
CA LEU A 222 -11.56 -10.96 -23.59
C LEU A 222 -10.85 -10.25 -22.43
N VAL A 223 -10.54 -8.95 -22.60
CA VAL A 223 -9.95 -8.11 -21.55
C VAL A 223 -10.83 -8.05 -20.31
N ALA A 224 -12.14 -7.81 -20.47
CA ALA A 224 -13.08 -7.73 -19.34
C ALA A 224 -13.15 -9.06 -18.56
N VAL A 225 -13.26 -10.19 -19.27
CA VAL A 225 -13.27 -11.52 -18.67
C VAL A 225 -11.97 -11.81 -17.94
N LEU A 226 -10.83 -11.40 -18.51
CA LEU A 226 -9.52 -11.62 -17.89
C LEU A 226 -9.34 -10.78 -16.63
N VAL A 227 -9.72 -9.50 -16.63
CA VAL A 227 -9.69 -8.65 -15.42
C VAL A 227 -10.57 -9.24 -14.32
N PHE A 228 -11.77 -9.72 -14.67
CA PHE A 228 -12.65 -10.40 -13.73
C PHE A 228 -12.03 -11.70 -13.20
N ALA A 229 -11.47 -12.54 -14.07
CA ALA A 229 -10.84 -13.80 -13.70
C ALA A 229 -9.62 -13.60 -12.79
N VAL A 230 -8.75 -12.63 -13.11
CA VAL A 230 -7.60 -12.27 -12.26
C VAL A 230 -8.09 -11.76 -10.92
N THR A 231 -9.07 -10.84 -10.89
CA THR A 231 -9.65 -10.31 -9.64
C THR A 231 -10.24 -11.42 -8.78
N PHE A 232 -11.03 -12.33 -9.38
CA PHE A 232 -11.60 -13.48 -8.69
C PHE A 232 -10.51 -14.39 -8.13
N PHE A 233 -9.47 -14.67 -8.93
CA PHE A 233 -8.32 -15.47 -8.50
C PHE A 233 -7.57 -14.82 -7.32
N VAL A 234 -7.32 -13.50 -7.38
CA VAL A 234 -6.70 -12.77 -6.27
C VAL A 234 -7.55 -12.89 -5.00
N VAL A 235 -8.86 -12.64 -5.10
CA VAL A 235 -9.77 -12.74 -3.93
C VAL A 235 -9.81 -14.16 -3.38
N PHE A 236 -9.83 -15.18 -4.25
CA PHE A 236 -9.83 -16.58 -3.86
C PHE A 236 -8.56 -16.94 -3.08
N VAL A 237 -7.38 -16.52 -3.56
CA VAL A 237 -6.09 -16.77 -2.90
C VAL A 237 -5.96 -15.99 -1.59
N GLU A 238 -6.36 -14.71 -1.57
CA GLU A 238 -6.30 -13.85 -0.37
C GLU A 238 -7.30 -14.27 0.72
N ARG A 239 -8.45 -14.85 0.35
CA ARG A 239 -9.38 -15.51 1.29
C ARG A 239 -8.87 -16.89 1.74
N GLY A 240 -7.93 -17.47 1.01
CA GLY A 240 -7.27 -18.72 1.34
C GLY A 240 -6.58 -18.64 2.70
N GLN A 241 -6.90 -19.59 3.58
CA GLN A 241 -6.28 -19.72 4.88
C GLN A 241 -5.85 -21.16 5.13
N ARG A 242 -4.62 -21.33 5.58
CA ARG A 242 -4.12 -22.58 6.12
C ARG A 242 -4.46 -22.64 7.61
N ARG A 243 -5.36 -23.52 7.98
CA ARG A 243 -5.81 -23.70 9.38
C ARG A 243 -4.88 -24.68 10.09
N ILE A 244 -4.14 -24.21 11.09
CA ILE A 244 -3.41 -25.10 12.01
C ILE A 244 -4.34 -25.39 13.19
N VAL A 245 -4.71 -26.64 13.41
CA VAL A 245 -5.55 -27.02 14.55
C VAL A 245 -4.74 -26.92 15.84
N VAL A 246 -5.28 -26.21 16.82
CA VAL A 246 -4.71 -26.01 18.15
C VAL A 246 -5.76 -26.46 19.16
N ASN A 247 -5.34 -27.32 20.08
CA ASN A 247 -6.20 -27.77 21.17
C ASN A 247 -5.86 -27.00 22.44
N TYR A 248 -6.87 -26.53 23.16
CA TYR A 248 -6.67 -25.99 24.49
C TYR A 248 -6.61 -27.12 25.51
N ALA A 249 -5.60 -27.07 26.37
CA ALA A 249 -5.45 -28.02 27.46
C ALA A 249 -6.65 -27.90 28.40
N LYS A 250 -7.33 -29.04 28.60
CA LYS A 250 -8.46 -29.21 29.51
C LYS A 250 -8.06 -28.77 30.93
N ARG A 251 -8.68 -27.71 31.44
CA ARG A 251 -8.66 -27.41 32.88
C ARG A 251 -9.80 -28.16 33.56
N GLN A 252 -9.45 -29.09 34.45
CA GLN A 252 -10.39 -29.66 35.41
C GLN A 252 -10.38 -28.77 36.65
N GLN A 253 -11.52 -28.17 36.97
CA GLN A 253 -11.75 -27.52 38.25
C GLN A 253 -12.99 -28.19 38.88
N GLY A 254 -12.77 -29.02 39.90
CA GLY A 254 -13.81 -29.86 40.51
C GLY A 254 -14.21 -31.09 39.66
N ARG A 255 -15.46 -31.56 39.82
CA ARG A 255 -16.01 -32.75 39.11
C ARG A 255 -16.50 -32.49 37.67
N ARG A 256 -16.46 -31.25 37.19
CA ARG A 256 -16.96 -30.90 35.84
C ARG A 256 -15.79 -30.70 34.88
N VAL A 257 -15.76 -31.54 33.85
CA VAL A 257 -14.85 -31.39 32.72
C VAL A 257 -15.41 -30.30 31.81
N TYR A 258 -14.72 -29.16 31.73
CA TYR A 258 -14.97 -28.21 30.65
C TYR A 258 -14.34 -28.76 29.36
N ALA A 259 -15.12 -28.74 28.29
CA ALA A 259 -14.83 -29.41 27.02
C ALA A 259 -13.48 -28.97 26.42
N ALA A 260 -12.75 -29.93 25.85
CA ALA A 260 -11.61 -29.64 24.99
C ALA A 260 -12.12 -28.93 23.73
N GLN A 261 -12.01 -27.61 23.70
CA GLN A 261 -12.31 -26.84 22.50
C GLN A 261 -11.10 -26.93 21.56
N SER A 262 -11.32 -27.53 20.39
CA SER A 262 -10.40 -27.39 19.26
C SER A 262 -10.65 -26.03 18.61
N THR A 263 -9.58 -25.27 18.44
CA THR A 263 -9.58 -24.01 17.69
C THR A 263 -8.59 -24.15 16.55
N HIS A 264 -8.63 -23.24 15.59
CA HIS A 264 -7.62 -23.16 14.55
C HIS A 264 -6.91 -21.83 14.64
N LEU A 265 -5.59 -21.85 14.44
CA LEU A 265 -4.80 -20.66 14.14
C LEU A 265 -4.85 -20.46 12.62
N PRO A 266 -5.56 -19.43 12.10
CA PRO A 266 -5.64 -19.19 10.67
C PRO A 266 -4.37 -18.47 10.19
N LEU A 267 -3.59 -19.14 9.33
CA LEU A 267 -2.49 -18.49 8.61
C LEU A 267 -2.96 -18.15 7.20
N LYS A 268 -2.99 -16.86 6.85
CA LYS A 268 -3.31 -16.43 5.47
C LYS A 268 -2.21 -16.84 4.50
N VAL A 269 -2.56 -17.10 3.25
CA VAL A 269 -1.56 -17.41 2.19
C VAL A 269 -0.55 -16.29 2.05
N ASN A 270 -1.01 -15.05 2.11
CA ASN A 270 -0.17 -13.86 2.16
C ASN A 270 -0.36 -13.13 3.48
N MET A 271 0.65 -13.20 4.35
CA MET A 271 0.68 -12.40 5.58
C MET A 271 1.25 -10.99 5.35
N ALA A 272 1.95 -10.77 4.24
CA ALA A 272 2.59 -9.51 3.92
C ALA A 272 1.65 -8.49 3.27
N GLY A 273 0.50 -8.93 2.76
CA GLY A 273 -0.43 -8.09 2.01
C GLY A 273 0.21 -7.51 0.75
N VAL A 274 -0.12 -6.26 0.42
CA VAL A 274 0.38 -5.58 -0.80
C VAL A 274 1.74 -4.91 -0.61
N ILE A 275 2.14 -4.69 0.64
CA ILE A 275 3.29 -3.83 0.96
C ILE A 275 4.56 -4.26 0.21
N PRO A 276 4.89 -5.57 0.09
CA PRO A 276 6.04 -6.00 -0.70
C PRO A 276 5.99 -5.58 -2.17
N ALA A 277 4.83 -5.64 -2.83
CA ALA A 277 4.69 -5.27 -4.24
C ALA A 277 4.89 -3.75 -4.43
N ILE A 278 4.39 -2.95 -3.47
CA ILE A 278 4.62 -1.50 -3.43
C ILE A 278 6.11 -1.20 -3.21
N PHE A 279 6.77 -1.94 -2.32
CA PHE A 279 8.19 -1.76 -2.03
C PHE A 279 9.07 -2.12 -3.22
N ALA A 280 8.81 -3.26 -3.87
CA ALA A 280 9.50 -3.67 -5.08
C ALA A 280 9.35 -2.60 -6.17
N SER A 281 8.13 -2.09 -6.38
CA SER A 281 7.86 -1.01 -7.34
C SER A 281 8.62 0.26 -6.98
N SER A 282 8.60 0.68 -5.71
CA SER A 282 9.25 1.93 -5.26
C SER A 282 10.77 1.88 -5.40
N ILE A 283 11.40 0.74 -5.10
CA ILE A 283 12.85 0.57 -5.26
C ILE A 283 13.26 0.59 -6.72
N ILE A 284 12.45 0.04 -7.63
CA ILE A 284 12.76 0.02 -9.05
C ILE A 284 12.53 1.40 -9.67
N LEU A 285 11.52 2.11 -9.19
CA LEU A 285 11.24 3.48 -9.55
C LEU A 285 12.33 4.48 -9.12
N PHE A 286 13.03 4.22 -8.01
CA PHE A 286 13.99 5.17 -7.45
C PHE A 286 15.25 5.38 -8.32
N PRO A 287 15.96 4.34 -8.81
CA PRO A 287 17.01 4.52 -9.81
C PRO A 287 16.47 5.05 -11.12
N ALA A 288 15.27 4.63 -11.53
CA ALA A 288 14.66 5.08 -12.77
C ALA A 288 14.39 6.60 -12.77
N THR A 289 13.97 7.19 -11.65
CA THR A 289 13.79 8.64 -11.56
C THR A 289 15.10 9.39 -11.60
N ILE A 290 16.11 8.93 -10.86
CA ILE A 290 17.44 9.55 -10.91
C ILE A 290 18.00 9.45 -12.33
N ALA A 291 17.94 8.28 -12.96
CA ALA A 291 18.49 8.10 -14.29
C ALA A 291 17.70 8.85 -15.37
N SER A 292 16.37 8.90 -15.27
CA SER A 292 15.53 9.64 -16.22
C SER A 292 15.78 11.16 -16.12
N TRP A 293 15.85 11.71 -14.91
CA TRP A 293 15.99 13.15 -14.71
C TRP A 293 17.42 13.68 -14.87
N PHE A 294 18.43 12.88 -14.51
CA PHE A 294 19.85 13.27 -14.63
C PHE A 294 20.51 12.77 -15.92
N GLY A 295 19.91 11.79 -16.63
CA GLY A 295 20.48 11.16 -17.83
C GLY A 295 20.39 11.98 -19.12
N GLY A 296 19.67 13.11 -19.10
CA GLY A 296 19.62 14.06 -20.23
C GLY A 296 20.85 14.98 -20.33
N GLY A 297 21.71 15.01 -19.31
CA GLY A 297 22.93 15.81 -19.28
C GLY A 297 24.17 15.02 -19.73
N THR A 298 25.08 15.68 -20.44
CA THR A 298 26.41 15.18 -20.82
C THR A 298 27.21 14.78 -19.57
N GLY A 299 27.25 13.49 -19.23
CA GLY A 299 28.16 13.00 -18.18
C GLY A 299 27.90 11.60 -17.63
N TRP A 300 26.68 11.08 -17.70
CA TRP A 300 26.32 9.84 -16.99
C TRP A 300 25.66 8.79 -17.88
N ASN A 301 26.31 8.44 -18.99
CA ASN A 301 25.84 7.41 -19.94
C ASN A 301 25.48 6.08 -19.24
N TRP A 302 26.18 5.73 -18.16
CA TRP A 302 25.89 4.56 -17.33
C TRP A 302 24.49 4.60 -16.70
N LEU A 303 24.02 5.77 -16.24
CA LEU A 303 22.65 5.89 -15.70
C LEU A 303 21.61 5.72 -16.80
N THR A 304 21.84 6.29 -17.98
CA THR A 304 20.92 6.14 -19.11
C THR A 304 20.86 4.68 -19.58
N THR A 305 21.99 3.96 -19.58
CA THR A 305 22.03 2.52 -19.86
C THR A 305 21.24 1.71 -18.81
N ILE A 306 21.42 2.01 -17.51
CA ILE A 306 20.62 1.39 -16.43
C ILE A 306 19.12 1.69 -16.59
N SER A 307 18.76 2.92 -16.96
CA SER A 307 17.35 3.30 -17.18
C SER A 307 16.73 2.51 -18.33
N LEU A 308 17.45 2.36 -19.45
CA LEU A 308 17.01 1.57 -20.60
C LEU A 308 16.79 0.10 -20.20
N TYR A 309 17.69 -0.48 -19.41
CA TYR A 309 17.53 -1.84 -18.89
C TYR A 309 16.39 -2.02 -17.88
N LEU A 310 16.00 -0.93 -17.20
CA LEU A 310 14.89 -0.87 -16.24
C LEU A 310 13.56 -0.45 -16.87
N GLN A 311 13.48 -0.31 -18.20
CA GLN A 311 12.21 -0.02 -18.86
C GLN A 311 11.28 -1.24 -18.85
N PRO A 312 9.98 -1.04 -18.56
CA PRO A 312 8.94 -2.04 -18.80
C PRO A 312 9.02 -2.58 -20.24
N GLY A 313 8.90 -3.89 -20.42
CA GLY A 313 9.04 -4.61 -21.69
C GLY A 313 10.39 -5.30 -21.90
N GLN A 314 11.42 -5.00 -21.11
CA GLN A 314 12.68 -5.75 -21.18
C GLN A 314 12.67 -6.99 -20.27
N PRO A 315 13.21 -8.15 -20.73
CA PRO A 315 13.25 -9.37 -19.91
C PRO A 315 14.11 -9.19 -18.65
N LEU A 316 15.13 -8.33 -18.70
CA LEU A 316 15.97 -8.02 -17.54
C LEU A 316 15.20 -7.26 -16.46
N TYR A 317 14.36 -6.29 -16.84
CA TYR A 317 13.46 -5.59 -15.93
C TYR A 317 12.52 -6.59 -15.25
N VAL A 318 11.91 -7.50 -16.02
CA VAL A 318 10.99 -8.52 -15.48
C VAL A 318 11.70 -9.44 -14.48
N LEU A 319 12.92 -9.89 -14.78
CA LEU A 319 13.71 -10.73 -13.88
C LEU A 319 14.05 -10.00 -12.56
N LEU A 320 14.53 -8.75 -12.66
CA LEU A 320 14.89 -7.96 -11.50
C LEU A 320 13.65 -7.63 -10.65
N TYR A 321 12.54 -7.26 -11.29
CA TYR A 321 11.25 -7.00 -10.66
C TYR A 321 10.69 -8.24 -9.95
N ALA A 322 10.71 -9.41 -10.60
CA ALA A 322 10.30 -10.67 -10.00
C ALA A 322 11.16 -11.05 -8.78
N SER A 323 12.49 -10.93 -8.91
CA SER A 323 13.41 -11.23 -7.80
C SER A 323 13.18 -10.28 -6.61
N ALA A 324 12.94 -8.99 -6.87
CA ALA A 324 12.66 -8.00 -5.85
C ALA A 324 11.35 -8.30 -5.12
N ILE A 325 10.26 -8.64 -5.84
CA ILE A 325 8.99 -9.03 -5.21
C ILE A 325 9.19 -10.23 -4.29
N ILE A 326 9.85 -11.28 -4.76
CA ILE A 326 10.08 -12.49 -3.96
C ILE A 326 10.89 -12.15 -2.71
N PHE A 327 12.00 -11.42 -2.87
CA PHE A 327 12.84 -10.98 -1.76
C PHE A 327 12.05 -10.17 -0.73
N PHE A 328 11.29 -9.15 -1.15
CA PHE A 328 10.51 -8.32 -0.24
C PHE A 328 9.36 -9.08 0.42
N CYS A 329 8.76 -10.05 -0.26
CA CYS A 329 7.70 -10.87 0.34
C CYS A 329 8.25 -11.73 1.49
N PHE A 330 9.40 -12.37 1.31
CA PHE A 330 10.08 -13.13 2.36
C PHE A 330 10.57 -12.23 3.49
N PHE A 331 11.26 -11.14 3.14
CA PHE A 331 11.80 -10.20 4.10
C PHE A 331 10.71 -9.59 4.98
N TYR A 332 9.64 -9.07 4.37
CA TYR A 332 8.55 -8.44 5.11
C TYR A 332 7.79 -9.45 5.98
N THR A 333 7.52 -10.66 5.47
CA THR A 333 6.81 -11.68 6.27
C THR A 333 7.62 -12.08 7.50
N ALA A 334 8.93 -12.26 7.36
CA ALA A 334 9.81 -12.59 8.48
C ALA A 334 9.89 -11.46 9.53
N LEU A 335 9.73 -10.20 9.11
CA LEU A 335 9.73 -9.06 10.04
C LEU A 335 8.43 -8.87 10.82
N VAL A 336 7.30 -9.21 10.21
CA VAL A 336 5.98 -9.01 10.83
C VAL A 336 5.64 -10.16 11.77
N PHE A 337 5.99 -11.38 11.40
CA PHE A 337 5.58 -12.57 12.14
C PHE A 337 6.78 -13.22 12.83
N ASN A 338 6.76 -13.24 14.16
CA ASN A 338 7.73 -13.96 14.98
C ASN A 338 7.14 -15.31 15.43
N PRO A 339 7.60 -16.46 14.86
CA PRO A 339 7.10 -17.78 15.22
C PRO A 339 7.36 -18.16 16.68
N ARG A 340 8.45 -17.66 17.28
CA ARG A 340 8.81 -17.95 18.68
C ARG A 340 7.85 -17.28 19.65
N GLU A 341 7.58 -15.99 19.46
CA GLU A 341 6.60 -15.26 20.27
C GLU A 341 5.20 -15.86 20.13
N THR A 342 4.82 -16.27 18.92
CA THR A 342 3.52 -16.92 18.68
C THR A 342 3.44 -18.26 19.41
N ALA A 343 4.50 -19.07 19.36
CA ALA A 343 4.56 -20.35 20.09
C ALA A 343 4.53 -20.16 21.62
N ASP A 344 5.22 -19.15 22.14
CA ASP A 344 5.18 -18.81 23.56
C ASP A 344 3.81 -18.29 23.99
N ASN A 345 3.14 -17.51 23.15
CA ASN A 345 1.77 -17.06 23.41
C ASN A 345 0.77 -18.23 23.42
N LEU A 346 0.91 -19.20 22.50
CA LEU A 346 0.13 -20.45 22.53
C LEU A 346 0.40 -21.25 23.82
N LYS A 347 1.66 -21.37 24.22
CA LYS A 347 2.04 -22.04 25.47
C LYS A 347 1.44 -21.33 26.70
N LYS A 348 1.50 -20.01 26.77
CA LYS A 348 0.93 -19.19 27.85
C LYS A 348 -0.59 -19.30 27.92
N SER A 349 -1.28 -19.37 26.78
CA SER A 349 -2.74 -19.56 26.73
C SER A 349 -3.19 -21.01 26.99
N GLY A 350 -2.25 -21.93 27.25
CA GLY A 350 -2.54 -23.36 27.45
C GLY A 350 -2.94 -24.08 26.17
N ALA A 351 -2.65 -23.50 25.01
CA ALA A 351 -2.95 -24.03 23.69
C ALA A 351 -1.74 -24.79 23.14
N PHE A 352 -1.95 -25.97 22.55
CA PHE A 352 -0.87 -26.74 21.92
C PHE A 352 -1.30 -27.32 20.58
N VAL A 353 -0.33 -27.46 19.68
CA VAL A 353 -0.55 -28.11 18.38
C VAL A 353 -0.45 -29.63 18.61
N PRO A 354 -1.50 -30.42 18.27
CA PRO A 354 -1.46 -31.87 18.44
C PRO A 354 -0.25 -32.49 17.74
N GLY A 355 0.48 -33.37 18.45
CA GLY A 355 1.65 -34.07 17.93
C GLY A 355 2.98 -33.31 18.00
N ILE A 356 2.99 -32.05 18.48
CA ILE A 356 4.22 -31.24 18.60
C ILE A 356 4.39 -30.75 20.03
N ARG A 357 5.61 -30.89 20.57
CA ARG A 357 5.93 -30.45 21.94
C ARG A 357 5.87 -28.92 22.05
N PRO A 358 5.15 -28.34 23.05
CA PRO A 358 5.07 -26.89 23.22
C PRO A 358 6.44 -26.23 23.43
N GLY A 359 6.62 -25.02 22.86
CA GLY A 359 7.87 -24.24 22.91
C GLY A 359 8.59 -24.25 21.57
N GLU A 360 9.90 -24.52 21.57
CA GLU A 360 10.76 -24.39 20.39
C GLU A 360 10.34 -25.30 19.22
N GLN A 361 9.77 -26.49 19.49
CA GLN A 361 9.29 -27.37 18.41
C GLN A 361 8.04 -26.82 17.73
N THR A 362 7.13 -26.20 18.50
CA THR A 362 5.99 -25.45 17.94
C THR A 362 6.47 -24.27 17.10
N ALA A 363 7.49 -23.53 17.57
CA ALA A 363 8.07 -22.42 16.82
C ALA A 363 8.66 -22.88 15.48
N LYS A 364 9.47 -23.95 15.47
CA LYS A 364 10.05 -24.55 14.25
C LYS A 364 8.97 -25.06 13.29
N TYR A 365 7.90 -25.65 13.81
CA TYR A 365 6.80 -26.12 12.98
C TYR A 365 6.05 -24.96 12.30
N ILE A 366 5.70 -23.93 13.08
CA ILE A 366 5.02 -22.73 12.56
C ILE A 366 5.91 -22.04 11.54
N ASP A 367 7.20 -21.90 11.82
CA ASP A 367 8.17 -21.30 10.91
C ASP A 367 8.24 -22.07 9.58
N LYS A 368 8.45 -23.39 9.61
CA LYS A 368 8.45 -24.23 8.40
C LYS A 368 7.15 -24.12 7.59
N VAL A 369 6.01 -24.08 8.27
CA VAL A 369 4.70 -23.91 7.63
C VAL A 369 4.59 -22.54 6.96
N MET A 370 5.03 -21.49 7.67
CA MET A 370 5.02 -20.12 7.19
C MET A 370 5.92 -19.94 5.99
N THR A 371 7.19 -20.38 6.03
CA THR A 371 8.13 -20.24 4.90
C THR A 371 7.58 -20.87 3.62
N ARG A 372 6.97 -22.06 3.72
CA ARG A 372 6.34 -22.74 2.56
C ARG A 372 5.12 -21.98 2.05
N LEU A 373 4.34 -21.40 2.95
CA LEU A 373 3.16 -20.64 2.58
C LEU A 373 3.54 -19.31 1.93
N THR A 374 4.54 -18.61 2.48
CA THR A 374 5.14 -17.39 1.91
C THR A 374 5.78 -17.64 0.56
N LEU A 375 6.36 -18.82 0.31
CA LEU A 375 6.89 -19.15 -1.03
C LEU A 375 5.78 -19.17 -2.09
N VAL A 376 4.67 -19.84 -1.80
CA VAL A 376 3.48 -19.82 -2.68
C VAL A 376 2.92 -18.39 -2.78
N GLY A 377 2.95 -17.67 -1.66
CA GLY A 377 2.67 -16.24 -1.53
C GLY A 377 3.42 -15.37 -2.55
N ALA A 378 4.75 -15.43 -2.48
CA ALA A 378 5.64 -14.65 -3.31
C ALA A 378 5.46 -14.98 -4.80
N LEU A 379 5.29 -16.26 -5.13
CA LEU A 379 5.07 -16.71 -6.51
C LEU A 379 3.75 -16.17 -7.08
N TYR A 380 2.65 -16.20 -6.33
CA TYR A 380 1.38 -15.69 -6.85
C TYR A 380 1.40 -14.15 -7.05
N ILE A 381 2.00 -13.38 -6.12
CA ILE A 381 2.14 -11.93 -6.26
C ILE A 381 2.95 -11.60 -7.52
N THR A 382 4.09 -12.28 -7.68
CA THR A 382 4.96 -12.13 -8.84
C THR A 382 4.19 -12.42 -10.12
N PHE A 383 3.45 -13.53 -10.18
CA PHE A 383 2.66 -13.92 -11.34
C PHE A 383 1.59 -12.86 -11.70
N ILE A 384 0.84 -12.36 -10.71
CA ILE A 384 -0.18 -11.32 -10.94
C ILE A 384 0.45 -10.03 -11.47
N CYS A 385 1.60 -9.63 -10.97
CA CYS A 385 2.25 -8.42 -11.45
C CYS A 385 2.85 -8.57 -12.86
N LEU A 386 3.28 -9.78 -13.25
CA LEU A 386 3.84 -10.06 -14.57
C LEU A 386 2.78 -10.25 -15.67
N ILE A 387 1.57 -10.73 -15.34
CA ILE A 387 0.52 -11.00 -16.35
C ILE A 387 0.26 -9.78 -17.25
N PRO A 388 -0.01 -8.56 -16.72
CA PRO A 388 -0.31 -7.42 -17.57
C PRO A 388 0.89 -6.91 -18.37
N GLU A 389 2.12 -7.18 -17.90
CA GLU A 389 3.33 -6.89 -18.66
C GLU A 389 3.37 -7.71 -19.94
N PHE A 390 3.24 -9.03 -19.80
CA PHE A 390 3.27 -9.96 -20.92
C PHE A 390 2.10 -9.73 -21.89
N MET A 391 0.93 -9.36 -21.36
CA MET A 391 -0.24 -9.03 -22.18
C MET A 391 -0.07 -7.75 -22.99
N ARG A 392 0.60 -6.72 -22.46
CA ARG A 392 0.87 -5.49 -23.21
C ARG A 392 1.75 -5.76 -24.43
N ASP A 393 2.78 -6.59 -24.27
CA ASP A 393 3.69 -6.96 -25.35
C ASP A 393 3.00 -7.84 -26.41
N ALA A 394 2.19 -8.81 -25.97
CA ALA A 394 1.53 -9.77 -26.87
C ALA A 394 0.28 -9.22 -27.58
N MET A 395 -0.57 -8.48 -26.88
CA MET A 395 -1.87 -8.01 -27.41
C MET A 395 -1.82 -6.57 -27.93
N LYS A 396 -0.74 -5.82 -27.71
CA LYS A 396 -0.55 -4.41 -28.13
C LYS A 396 -1.66 -3.45 -27.69
N VAL A 397 -2.53 -3.86 -26.77
CA VAL A 397 -3.53 -2.98 -26.14
C VAL A 397 -2.86 -2.34 -24.94
N PRO A 398 -2.83 -1.00 -24.83
CA PRO A 398 -2.32 -0.31 -23.66
C PRO A 398 -3.23 -0.63 -22.47
N PHE A 399 -2.88 -1.67 -21.73
CA PHE A 399 -3.54 -2.01 -20.49
C PHE A 399 -3.17 -0.94 -19.46
N TYR A 400 -4.08 -0.01 -19.22
CA TYR A 400 -4.01 0.94 -18.10
C TYR A 400 -4.06 0.22 -16.73
N PHE A 401 -4.46 -1.04 -16.69
CA PHE A 401 -4.42 -1.88 -15.49
C PHE A 401 -3.04 -2.53 -15.32
N GLY A 402 -2.13 -1.84 -14.65
CA GLY A 402 -0.92 -2.48 -14.12
C GLY A 402 -1.29 -3.61 -13.14
N GLY A 403 -0.56 -4.73 -13.19
CA GLY A 403 -0.82 -5.87 -12.29
C GLY A 403 -0.65 -5.51 -10.82
N THR A 404 0.29 -4.60 -10.52
CA THR A 404 0.47 -4.01 -9.18
C THR A 404 -0.75 -3.20 -8.74
N SER A 405 -1.36 -2.44 -9.64
CA SER A 405 -2.50 -1.57 -9.35
C SER A 405 -3.75 -2.36 -9.01
N LEU A 406 -4.00 -3.44 -9.76
CA LEU A 406 -5.10 -4.37 -9.50
C LEU A 406 -4.93 -5.03 -8.14
N LEU A 407 -3.72 -5.48 -7.81
CA LEU A 407 -3.42 -6.09 -6.52
C LEU A 407 -3.68 -5.10 -5.36
N ILE A 408 -3.22 -3.86 -5.49
CA ILE A 408 -3.48 -2.80 -4.51
C ILE A 408 -4.98 -2.61 -4.30
N VAL A 409 -5.75 -2.49 -5.38
CA VAL A 409 -7.20 -2.31 -5.31
C VAL A 409 -7.88 -3.43 -4.55
N VAL A 410 -7.60 -4.69 -4.89
CA VAL A 410 -8.25 -5.85 -4.27
C VAL A 410 -7.94 -5.94 -2.78
N VAL A 411 -6.68 -5.80 -2.40
CA VAL A 411 -6.29 -6.02 -1.00
C VAL A 411 -6.70 -4.86 -0.10
N VAL A 412 -6.69 -3.61 -0.59
CA VAL A 412 -7.20 -2.47 0.20
C VAL A 412 -8.71 -2.60 0.43
N ILE A 413 -9.47 -3.03 -0.58
CA ILE A 413 -10.90 -3.33 -0.43
C ILE A 413 -11.11 -4.44 0.61
N MET A 414 -10.30 -5.50 0.55
CA MET A 414 -10.37 -6.62 1.49
C MET A 414 -10.04 -6.22 2.93
N ASP A 415 -9.01 -5.39 3.15
CA ASP A 415 -8.65 -4.86 4.47
C ASP A 415 -9.75 -3.93 4.99
N PHE A 416 -10.23 -3.01 4.15
CA PHE A 416 -11.33 -2.12 4.49
C PHE A 416 -12.58 -2.90 4.91
N MET A 417 -12.98 -3.92 4.12
CA MET A 417 -14.12 -4.76 4.45
C MET A 417 -13.91 -5.58 5.73
N ALA A 418 -12.71 -6.11 5.97
CA ALA A 418 -12.40 -6.85 7.19
C ALA A 418 -12.49 -5.95 8.44
N GLN A 419 -12.02 -4.70 8.36
CA GLN A 419 -12.10 -3.75 9.47
C GLN A 419 -13.53 -3.29 9.74
N VAL A 420 -14.31 -3.01 8.67
CA VAL A 420 -15.74 -2.71 8.80
C VAL A 420 -16.48 -3.87 9.46
N GLN A 421 -16.23 -5.11 9.05
CA GLN A 421 -16.83 -6.30 9.67
C GLN A 421 -16.45 -6.44 11.15
N THR A 422 -15.19 -6.15 11.50
CA THR A 422 -14.70 -6.23 12.88
C THR A 422 -15.40 -5.20 13.79
N LEU A 423 -15.51 -3.95 13.33
CA LEU A 423 -16.23 -2.87 14.04
C LEU A 423 -17.73 -3.17 14.16
N MET A 424 -18.31 -3.82 13.16
CA MET A 424 -19.71 -4.23 13.21
C MET A 424 -19.94 -5.38 14.20
N MET A 425 -19.07 -6.40 14.22
CA MET A 425 -19.15 -7.51 15.16
C MET A 425 -18.99 -7.08 16.62
N SER A 426 -18.05 -6.17 16.92
CA SER A 426 -17.87 -5.66 18.29
C SER A 426 -19.14 -4.98 18.82
N SER A 427 -19.83 -4.23 17.96
CA SER A 427 -21.10 -3.58 18.33
C SER A 427 -22.25 -4.57 18.59
N GLN A 428 -22.26 -5.71 17.89
CA GLN A 428 -23.25 -6.77 18.11
C GLN A 428 -23.00 -7.52 19.42
N TYR A 429 -21.73 -7.75 19.78
CA TYR A 429 -21.35 -8.39 21.04
C TYR A 429 -21.77 -7.56 22.26
N GLU A 430 -21.56 -6.25 22.24
CA GLU A 430 -21.99 -5.37 23.33
C GLU A 430 -23.52 -5.38 23.51
N SER A 431 -24.27 -5.37 22.40
CA SER A 431 -25.73 -5.49 22.44
C SER A 431 -26.20 -6.85 22.97
N ALA A 432 -25.49 -7.93 22.67
CA ALA A 432 -25.82 -9.27 23.16
C ALA A 432 -25.53 -9.40 24.67
N LEU A 433 -24.40 -8.87 25.13
CA LEU A 433 -24.04 -8.83 26.56
C LEU A 433 -25.00 -7.97 27.38
N LYS A 434 -25.42 -6.82 26.85
CA LYS A 434 -26.41 -5.95 27.51
C LYS A 434 -27.78 -6.62 27.65
N LYS A 435 -28.23 -7.37 26.64
CA LYS A 435 -29.45 -8.19 26.71
C LYS A 435 -29.32 -9.35 27.70
N ALA A 436 -28.14 -9.94 27.85
CA ALA A 436 -27.89 -11.00 28.83
C ALA A 436 -27.93 -10.46 30.28
N ASN A 437 -27.35 -9.29 30.54
CA ASN A 437 -27.35 -8.67 31.87
C ASN A 437 -28.75 -8.22 32.34
N LEU A 438 -29.64 -7.85 31.42
CA LEU A 438 -31.05 -7.52 31.75
C LEU A 438 -31.85 -8.74 32.25
N LYS A 439 -31.45 -9.98 31.92
CA LYS A 439 -32.13 -11.20 32.39
C LYS A 439 -31.72 -11.59 33.82
N GLY A 440 -30.70 -10.94 34.39
CA GLY A 440 -30.21 -11.19 35.75
C GLY A 440 -30.75 -10.23 36.82
N TYR A 441 -31.51 -9.19 36.44
CA TYR A 441 -31.99 -8.15 37.37
C TYR A 441 -33.40 -8.43 37.95
N GLY A 442 -33.81 -9.70 37.97
CA GLY A 442 -35.16 -10.10 38.38
C GLY A 442 -35.24 -11.57 38.79
N ARG A 443 -34.22 -12.06 39.51
CA ARG A 443 -34.27 -13.32 40.25
C ARG A 443 -33.58 -13.17 41.59
#